data_AF-A0A929DYP6-F1
#
_entry.id   AF-A0A929DYP6-F1
#
_cell.length_a   1.000
_cell.length_b   1.000
_cell.length_c   1.000
_cell.angle_alpha   90.00
_cell.angle_beta   90.00
_cell.angle_gamma   90.00
#
_symmetry.space_group_name_H-M   'P 1'
#
loop_
_entity.id
_entity.type
_entity.pdbx_description
1 polymer ?
#
loop_
_entity_poly.entity_id
_entity_poly.type
_entity_poly.pdbx_seq_one_letter_code
_entity_poly.pdbx_strand_id
1 'polypeptide(L)'
;MNFSNKKLTDDQLLHKAASLLGVGEFQLFTDAWQAWYDEKPSEKRIEPYFMEFLDQSLVPFWVRNYVRKILSNKELLDRESRRLITGRITYYGPLLAFFVFFMLYLIKG
;
A
#
# COMPACT_ATOMS: atom_id res chain seq x y z
N MET A 1 -2.29 16.83 25.51
CA MET A 1 -1.22 16.95 24.50
C MET A 1 -1.76 16.39 23.19
N ASN A 2 -1.78 17.19 22.12
CA ASN A 2 -2.64 17.02 20.94
C ASN A 2 -2.48 15.68 20.20
N PHE A 3 -3.62 15.00 19.98
CA PHE A 3 -3.73 13.88 19.05
C PHE A 3 -3.50 14.40 17.62
N SER A 4 -2.36 14.06 17.03
CA SER A 4 -2.09 14.28 15.61
C SER A 4 -2.97 13.36 14.77
N ASN A 5 -4.24 13.71 14.62
CA ASN A 5 -5.13 13.12 13.63
C ASN A 5 -5.14 14.05 12.40
N LYS A 6 -3.95 14.36 11.88
CA LYS A 6 -3.82 15.18 10.68
C LYS A 6 -4.22 14.30 9.50
N LYS A 7 -5.44 14.49 9.01
CA LYS A 7 -5.96 13.83 7.81
C LYS A 7 -4.96 14.11 6.67
N LEU A 8 -4.39 13.06 6.08
CA LEU A 8 -3.50 13.17 4.93
C LEU A 8 -4.23 13.92 3.80
N THR A 9 -3.51 14.83 3.15
CA THR A 9 -4.02 15.54 1.97
C THR A 9 -4.04 14.60 0.76
N ASP A 10 -4.85 14.93 -0.26
CA ASP A 10 -5.06 14.04 -1.41
C ASP A 10 -3.74 13.83 -2.22
N ASP A 11 -2.87 14.84 -2.28
CA ASP A 11 -1.51 14.77 -2.84
C ASP A 11 -0.61 13.80 -2.06
N GLN A 12 -0.61 13.87 -0.72
CA GLN A 12 0.16 12.97 0.13
C GLN A 12 -0.28 11.51 -0.05
N LEU A 13 -1.56 11.28 -0.23
CA LEU A 13 -2.09 9.95 -0.52
C LEU A 13 -1.62 9.44 -1.89
N LEU A 14 -1.57 10.30 -2.90
CA LEU A 14 -1.04 9.98 -4.22
C LEU A 14 0.44 9.61 -4.15
N HIS A 15 1.27 10.44 -3.51
CA HIS A 15 2.71 10.17 -3.33
C HIS A 15 2.94 8.84 -2.59
N LYS A 16 2.15 8.58 -1.54
CA LYS A 16 2.19 7.33 -0.80
C LYS A 16 1.83 6.14 -1.70
N ALA A 17 0.79 6.25 -2.51
CA ALA A 17 0.39 5.20 -3.43
C ALA A 17 1.45 4.93 -4.51
N ALA A 18 2.06 5.98 -5.07
CA ALA A 18 3.15 5.88 -6.05
C ALA A 18 4.35 5.13 -5.47
N SER A 19 4.79 5.54 -4.27
CA SER A 19 5.87 4.87 -3.53
C SER A 19 5.55 3.40 -3.24
N LEU A 20 4.32 3.09 -2.82
CA LEU A 20 3.90 1.72 -2.50
C LEU A 20 3.85 0.79 -3.73
N LEU A 21 3.50 1.33 -4.89
CA LEU A 21 3.44 0.59 -6.15
C LEU A 21 4.79 0.55 -6.87
N GLY A 22 5.74 1.39 -6.49
CA GLY A 22 7.03 1.53 -7.19
C GLY A 22 6.88 2.14 -8.58
N VAL A 23 5.85 2.97 -8.79
CA VAL A 23 5.56 3.64 -10.07
C VAL A 23 5.58 5.15 -9.90
N GLY A 24 5.78 5.88 -11.00
CA GLY A 24 5.68 7.35 -11.00
C GLY A 24 4.23 7.83 -10.87
N GLU A 25 4.04 9.06 -10.40
CA GLU A 25 2.72 9.68 -10.24
C GLU A 25 1.98 9.84 -11.58
N PHE A 26 2.70 10.13 -12.66
CA PHE A 26 2.12 10.21 -14.00
C PHE A 26 1.55 8.85 -14.46
N GLN A 27 2.23 7.75 -14.13
CA GLN A 27 1.72 6.40 -14.41
C GLN A 27 0.43 6.15 -13.62
N LEU A 28 0.37 6.60 -12.37
CA LEU A 28 -0.83 6.52 -11.53
C LEU A 28 -2.02 7.27 -12.12
N PHE A 29 -1.79 8.41 -12.77
CA PHE A 29 -2.83 9.12 -13.53
C PHE A 29 -3.28 8.31 -14.75
N THR A 30 -2.35 7.71 -15.48
CA THR A 30 -2.67 6.87 -16.65
C THR A 30 -3.52 5.66 -16.23
N ASP A 31 -3.13 4.99 -15.15
CA ASP A 31 -3.83 3.83 -14.62
C ASP A 31 -5.21 4.20 -14.06
N ALA A 32 -5.29 5.33 -13.35
CA ALA A 32 -6.56 5.81 -12.81
C ALA A 32 -7.54 6.21 -13.91
N TRP A 33 -7.04 6.79 -15.02
CA TRP A 33 -7.87 7.07 -16.20
C TRP A 33 -8.39 5.77 -16.81
N GLN A 34 -7.51 4.81 -17.05
CA GLN A 34 -7.89 3.51 -17.59
C GLN A 34 -8.91 2.80 -16.70
N ALA A 35 -8.73 2.85 -15.38
CA ALA A 35 -9.67 2.25 -14.42
C ALA A 35 -11.03 2.97 -14.37
N TRP A 36 -11.09 4.26 -14.72
CA TRP A 36 -12.31 5.06 -14.66
C TRP A 36 -13.10 5.06 -15.98
N TYR A 37 -12.40 5.18 -17.10
CA TYR A 37 -12.99 5.31 -18.44
C TYR A 37 -12.89 4.03 -19.28
N ASP A 38 -12.25 2.98 -18.77
CA ASP A 38 -12.01 1.72 -19.48
C ASP A 38 -11.25 1.90 -20.83
N GLU A 39 -10.46 2.97 -20.93
CA GLU A 39 -9.71 3.36 -22.11
C GLU A 39 -8.26 3.64 -21.72
N LYS A 40 -7.28 3.11 -22.48
CA LYS A 40 -5.87 3.48 -22.28
C LYS A 40 -5.63 4.88 -22.87
N PRO A 41 -5.34 5.91 -22.06
CA PRO A 41 -5.20 7.26 -22.57
C PRO A 41 -3.86 7.43 -23.29
N SER A 42 -3.79 8.41 -24.20
CA SER A 42 -2.52 8.93 -24.70
C SER A 42 -1.90 9.89 -23.68
N GLU A 43 -0.58 10.03 -23.68
CA GLU A 43 0.13 10.94 -22.77
C GLU A 43 -0.39 12.38 -22.87
N LYS A 44 -0.61 12.87 -24.11
CA LYS A 44 -1.17 14.20 -24.39
C LYS A 44 -2.54 14.45 -23.75
N ARG A 45 -3.31 13.38 -23.47
CA ARG A 45 -4.61 13.49 -22.81
C ARG A 45 -4.47 13.64 -21.30
N ILE A 46 -3.46 12.99 -20.70
CA ILE A 46 -3.22 13.01 -19.25
C ILE A 46 -2.39 14.22 -18.84
N GLU A 47 -1.45 14.64 -19.69
CA GLU A 47 -0.50 15.72 -19.43
C GLU A 47 -1.15 17.01 -18.89
N PRO A 48 -2.26 17.55 -19.44
CA PRO A 48 -2.89 18.75 -18.88
C PRO A 48 -3.34 18.58 -17.42
N TYR A 49 -3.95 17.43 -17.09
CA TYR A 49 -4.39 17.14 -15.73
C TYR A 49 -3.22 16.96 -14.76
N PHE A 50 -2.13 16.36 -15.25
CA PHE A 50 -0.94 16.16 -14.44
C PHE A 50 -0.20 17.49 -14.19
N MET A 51 -0.13 18.37 -15.19
CA MET A 51 0.45 19.71 -15.02
C MET A 51 -0.36 20.57 -14.04
N GLU A 52 -1.69 20.50 -14.10
CA GLU A 52 -2.57 21.17 -13.13
C GLU A 52 -2.34 20.64 -11.70
N PHE A 53 -2.12 19.33 -11.56
CA PHE A 53 -1.73 18.74 -10.29
C PHE A 53 -0.38 19.26 -9.79
N LEU A 54 0.64 19.35 -10.65
CA LEU A 54 1.95 19.86 -10.25
C LEU A 54 1.91 21.34 -9.84
N ASP A 55 1.09 22.14 -10.51
CA ASP A 55 0.96 23.58 -10.22
C ASP A 55 0.14 23.84 -8.94
N GLN A 56 -1.00 23.17 -8.80
CA GLN A 56 -1.99 23.50 -7.77
C GLN A 56 -2.12 22.46 -6.65
N SER A 57 -1.37 21.35 -6.72
CA SER A 57 -1.56 20.17 -5.87
C SER A 57 -3.00 19.62 -5.89
N LEU A 58 -3.73 19.91 -6.97
CA LEU A 58 -5.13 19.51 -7.13
C LEU A 58 -5.21 18.13 -7.75
N VAL A 59 -5.60 17.14 -6.96
CA VAL A 59 -5.75 15.76 -7.44
C VAL A 59 -7.15 15.56 -8.04
N PRO A 60 -7.27 15.20 -9.33
CA PRO A 60 -8.57 14.95 -9.95
C PRO A 60 -9.37 13.85 -9.25
N PHE A 61 -10.70 13.94 -9.28
CA PHE A 61 -11.56 13.03 -8.50
C PHE A 61 -11.38 11.54 -8.84
N TRP A 62 -11.14 11.22 -10.12
CA TRP A 62 -10.92 9.86 -10.59
C TRP A 62 -9.58 9.30 -10.07
N VAL A 63 -8.52 10.11 -10.03
CA VAL A 63 -7.23 9.77 -9.39
C VAL A 63 -7.43 9.51 -7.91
N ARG A 64 -8.11 10.42 -7.20
CA ARG A 64 -8.34 10.27 -5.75
C ARG A 64 -9.08 8.99 -5.42
N ASN A 65 -10.11 8.66 -6.21
CA ASN A 65 -10.87 7.43 -6.02
C ASN A 65 -10.00 6.20 -6.23
N TYR A 66 -9.20 6.20 -7.30
CA TYR A 66 -8.28 5.11 -7.61
C TYR A 66 -7.21 4.90 -6.51
N VAL A 67 -6.58 5.98 -6.05
CA VAL A 67 -5.60 5.97 -4.96
C VAL A 67 -6.21 5.40 -3.67
N ARG A 68 -7.41 5.85 -3.29
CA ARG A 68 -8.11 5.32 -2.10
C ARG A 68 -8.38 3.82 -2.21
N LYS A 69 -8.77 3.34 -3.39
CA LYS A 69 -8.98 1.91 -3.64
C LYS A 69 -7.69 1.10 -3.50
N ILE A 70 -6.57 1.57 -4.06
CA ILE A 70 -5.26 0.91 -3.92
C ILE A 70 -4.84 0.81 -2.47
N LEU A 71 -4.89 1.93 -1.75
CA LEU A 71 -4.47 1.98 -0.35
C LEU A 71 -5.35 1.08 0.53
N SER A 72 -6.67 1.09 0.30
CA SER A 72 -7.60 0.21 1.01
C SER A 72 -7.32 -1.26 0.74
N ASN A 73 -7.11 -1.65 -0.52
CA ASN A 73 -6.80 -3.03 -0.88
C ASN A 73 -5.48 -3.50 -0.25
N LYS A 74 -4.44 -2.64 -0.25
CA LYS A 74 -3.18 -2.93 0.42
C LYS A 74 -3.38 -3.17 1.90
N GLU A 75 -4.11 -2.30 2.59
CA GLU A 75 -4.39 -2.44 4.03
C GLU A 75 -5.13 -3.75 4.36
N LEU A 76 -6.05 -4.17 3.48
CA LEU A 76 -6.75 -5.44 3.61
C LEU A 76 -5.80 -6.63 3.48
N LEU A 77 -4.97 -6.65 2.43
CA LEU A 77 -3.97 -7.71 2.20
C LEU A 77 -2.95 -7.80 3.33
N ASP A 78 -2.51 -6.65 3.83
CA ASP A 78 -1.55 -6.56 4.94
C ASP A 78 -2.17 -7.10 6.23
N ARG A 79 -3.44 -6.76 6.49
CA ARG A 79 -4.20 -7.26 7.64
C ARG A 79 -4.39 -8.77 7.57
N GLU A 80 -4.72 -9.30 6.39
CA GLU A 80 -4.91 -10.74 6.19
C GLU A 80 -3.59 -11.51 6.33
N SER A 81 -2.51 -11.00 5.73
CA SER A 81 -1.16 -11.56 5.87
C SER A 81 -0.72 -11.61 7.33
N ARG A 82 -0.94 -10.52 8.09
CA ARG A 82 -0.63 -10.50 9.54
C ARG A 82 -1.43 -11.54 10.32
N ARG A 83 -2.73 -11.70 10.04
CA ARG A 83 -3.56 -12.73 10.68
C ARG A 83 -3.00 -14.14 10.45
N LEU A 84 -2.60 -14.45 9.22
CA LEU A 84 -2.04 -15.75 8.87
C LEU A 84 -0.68 -16.00 9.54
N ILE A 85 0.18 -14.98 9.59
CA ILE A 85 1.50 -15.09 10.22
C ILE A 85 1.36 -15.28 11.74
N THR A 86 0.53 -14.47 12.41
CA THR A 86 0.34 -14.59 13.87
C THR A 86 -0.18 -15.97 14.25
N GLY A 87 -1.17 -16.50 13.51
CA GLY A 87 -1.68 -17.85 13.78
C GLY A 87 -0.62 -18.94 13.65
N ARG A 88 0.27 -18.85 12.65
CA ARG A 88 1.37 -19.81 12.46
C ARG A 88 2.45 -19.68 13.53
N ILE A 89 2.88 -18.46 13.87
CA ILE A 89 3.94 -18.26 14.88
C ILE A 89 3.50 -18.75 16.25
N THR A 90 2.25 -18.50 16.66
CA THR A 90 1.73 -18.97 17.95
C THR A 90 1.79 -20.49 18.07
N TYR A 91 1.55 -21.23 16.98
CA TYR A 91 1.55 -22.69 16.99
C TYR A 91 2.97 -23.29 16.89
N TYR A 92 3.78 -22.81 15.95
CA TYR A 92 5.10 -23.41 15.68
C TYR A 92 6.22 -22.86 16.57
N GLY A 93 6.09 -21.65 17.12
CA GLY A 93 7.12 -21.02 17.95
C GLY A 93 7.48 -21.84 19.21
N PRO A 94 6.50 -22.22 20.04
CA PRO A 94 6.75 -23.05 21.23
C PRO A 94 7.27 -24.44 20.88
N LEU A 95 6.75 -25.05 19.82
CA LEU A 95 7.16 -26.38 19.34
C LEU A 95 8.63 -26.40 18.91
N LEU A 96 9.05 -25.37 18.15
CA LEU A 96 10.43 -25.20 17.72
C LEU A 96 11.36 -24.97 18.93
N ALA A 97 10.95 -24.13 19.88
CA ALA A 97 11.72 -23.89 21.10
C ALA A 97 11.89 -25.17 21.94
N PHE A 98 10.82 -25.97 22.08
CA PHE A 98 10.87 -27.27 22.73
C PHE A 98 11.83 -28.23 22.03
N PHE A 99 11.77 -28.31 20.69
CA PHE A 99 12.63 -29.18 19.91
C PHE A 99 14.12 -28.80 20.03
N VAL A 100 14.43 -27.51 19.98
CA VAL A 100 15.80 -27.01 20.19
C VAL A 100 16.29 -27.34 21.61
N PHE A 101 15.45 -27.14 22.62
CA PHE A 101 15.79 -27.44 24.01
C PHE A 101 16.06 -28.94 24.21
N PHE A 102 15.22 -29.79 23.61
CA PHE A 102 15.37 -31.24 23.62
C PHE A 102 16.68 -31.69 22.96
N MET A 103 17.02 -31.13 21.80
CA MET A 103 18.29 -31.43 21.11
C MET A 103 19.52 -30.99 21.93
N LEU A 104 19.47 -29.82 22.56
CA LEU A 104 20.58 -29.35 23.41
C LEU A 104 20.76 -30.23 24.66
N TYR A 105 19.67 -30.76 25.21
CA TYR A 105 19.72 -31.69 26.34
C TYR A 105 20.41 -33.01 25.96
N LEU A 106 20.10 -33.55 24.78
CA LEU A 106 20.73 -34.79 24.27
C LEU A 106 22.22 -34.64 23.96
N ILE A 107 22.69 -33.44 23.58
CA ILE A 107 24.12 -33.21 23.30
C ILE A 107 24.94 -33.03 24.58
N LYS A 108 24.31 -32.58 25.66
CA LYS A 108 24.98 -32.32 26.96
C LYS A 108 24.92 -33.49 27.94
N GLY A 109 24.05 -34.47 27.71
CA GLY A 109 23.86 -35.66 28.53
C GLY A 109 24.76 -36.82 28.16
#